data_AF-A0A831KFG8-F1
#
_entry.id   AF-A0A831KFG8-F1
#
_cell.length_a   1.000
_cell.length_b   1.000
_cell.length_c   1.000
_cell.angle_alpha   90.00
_cell.angle_beta   90.00
_cell.angle_gamma   90.00
#
_symmetry.space_group_name_H-M   'P 1'
#
loop_
_entity.id
_entity.type
_entity.pdbx_description
1 polymer ?
#
loop_
_entity_poly.entity_id
_entity_poly.type
_entity_poly.pdbx_seq_one_letter_code
_entity_poly.pdbx_strand_id
1 'polypeptide(L)' 'MPRKARIDAPGALHHIICRGIERKRIFRDNKDRNNFVERLGNILLHTGTHCYAWS' A
#
# COMPACT_ATOMS: atom_id res chain seq x y z
N MET A 1 0.19 -14.18 20.08
CA MET A 1 1.22 -15.00 19.37
C MET A 1 2.11 -14.09 18.56
N PRO A 2 3.44 -14.24 18.62
CA PRO A 2 4.35 -13.46 17.80
C PRO A 2 4.16 -13.83 16.33
N ARG A 3 3.95 -12.82 15.48
CA ARG A 3 4.04 -13.03 14.03
C ARG A 3 5.50 -13.31 13.68
N LYS A 4 5.72 -14.18 12.69
CA LYS A 4 7.05 -14.36 12.09
C LYS A 4 7.56 -13.01 11.57
N ALA A 5 8.89 -12.84 11.57
CA ALA A 5 9.54 -11.70 10.95
C ALA A 5 9.14 -11.60 9.47
N ARG A 6 9.11 -10.38 8.95
CA ARG A 6 8.94 -10.17 7.51
C ARG A 6 10.22 -10.64 6.82
N ILE A 7 10.06 -11.30 5.68
CA ILE A 7 11.19 -11.63 4.81
C ILE A 7 11.75 -10.31 4.30
N ASP A 8 13.06 -10.12 4.42
CA ASP A 8 13.77 -8.95 3.89
C ASP A 8 14.94 -9.48 3.06
N ALA A 9 14.74 -9.52 1.74
CA ALA A 9 15.68 -10.11 0.79
C ALA A 9 15.56 -9.43 -0.58
N PRO A 10 16.67 -9.27 -1.34
CA PRO A 10 16.62 -8.72 -2.69
C PRO A 10 15.68 -9.52 -3.61
N GLY A 11 14.86 -8.81 -4.38
CA GLY A 11 13.90 -9.42 -5.30
C GLY A 11 12.65 -10.01 -4.65
N ALA A 12 12.52 -9.96 -3.31
CA ALA A 12 11.29 -10.37 -2.64
C ALA A 12 10.11 -9.49 -3.05
N LEU A 13 8.95 -10.12 -3.31
CA LEU A 13 7.69 -9.43 -3.57
C LEU A 13 6.83 -9.41 -2.32
N HIS A 14 6.35 -8.21 -1.95
CA HIS A 14 5.44 -8.03 -0.83
C HIS A 14 4.01 -7.78 -1.30
N HIS A 15 3.08 -8.62 -0.86
CA HIS A 15 1.65 -8.30 -0.91
C HIS A 15 1.25 -7.55 0.36
N ILE A 16 0.87 -6.28 0.20
CA ILE A 16 0.52 -5.37 1.31
C ILE A 16 -1.00 -5.25 1.38
N ILE A 17 -1.56 -5.45 2.58
CA ILE A 17 -3.00 -5.32 2.84
C ILE A 17 -3.20 -4.28 3.95
N CYS A 18 -4.05 -3.29 3.65
CA CYS A 18 -4.44 -2.24 4.59
C CYS A 18 -5.92 -2.34 4.92
N ARG A 19 -6.31 -1.89 6.12
CA ARG A 19 -7.72 -1.78 6.53
C ARG A 19 -7.94 -0.42 7.17
N GLY A 20 -9.13 0.14 6.97
CA GLY A 20 -9.53 1.37 7.66
C GLY A 20 -9.52 1.17 9.17
N ILE A 21 -9.19 2.23 9.90
CA ILE A 21 -9.30 2.28 11.36
C ILE A 21 -10.74 1.92 11.74
N GLU A 22 -10.90 1.07 12.75
CA GLU A 22 -12.21 0.55 13.17
C GLU A 22 -13.01 -0.14 12.04
N ARG A 23 -12.32 -0.71 11.04
CA ARG A 23 -12.95 -1.34 9.86
C ARG A 23 -13.84 -0.38 9.04
N LYS A 24 -13.63 0.93 9.18
CA LYS A 24 -14.34 1.93 8.38
C LYS A 24 -13.88 1.89 6.92
N ARG A 25 -14.69 2.47 6.03
CA ARG A 25 -14.31 2.67 4.62
C ARG A 25 -13.02 3.50 4.56
N ILE A 26 -12.06 3.04 3.77
CA ILE A 26 -10.79 3.76 3.55
C ILE A 26 -11.06 5.03 2.74
N PHE A 27 -11.87 4.92 1.68
CA PHE A 27 -12.27 6.04 0.84
C PHE A 27 -13.73 6.38 1.06
N ARG A 28 -14.01 7.68 1.28
CA ARG A 28 -15.39 8.17 1.42
C ARG A 28 -16.03 8.50 0.08
N ASP A 29 -15.23 8.91 -0.90
CA ASP A 29 -15.64 9.24 -2.25
C ASP A 29 -14.50 8.97 -3.25
N ASN A 30 -14.75 9.25 -4.53
CA ASN A 30 -13.74 9.10 -5.58
C ASN A 30 -12.60 10.12 -5.49
N LYS A 31 -12.84 11.29 -4.90
CA LYS A 31 -11.82 12.34 -4.74
C LYS A 31 -10.74 11.88 -3.77
N ASP A 32 -11.17 11.31 -2.63
CA ASP A 32 -10.31 10.70 -1.62
C ASP A 32 -9.45 9.56 -2.20
N ARG A 33 -10.10 8.64 -2.93
CA ARG A 33 -9.38 7.56 -3.65
C ARG A 33 -8.35 8.10 -4.63
N ASN A 34 -8.71 9.08 -5.45
CA ASN A 34 -7.80 9.62 -6.46
C ASN A 34 -6.61 10.35 -5.80
N ASN A 35 -6.84 11.10 -4.72
CA ASN A 35 -5.77 11.73 -3.94
C ASN A 35 -4.81 10.70 -3.35
N PHE A 36 -5.32 9.55 -2.88
CA PHE A 36 -4.48 8.46 -2.42
C PHE A 36 -3.62 7.87 -3.53
N VAL A 37 -4.21 7.58 -4.69
CA VAL A 37 -3.49 7.01 -5.84
C VAL A 37 -2.39 7.95 -6.34
N GLU A 38 -2.67 9.26 -6.39
CA GLU A 38 -1.68 10.28 -6.76
C GLU A 38 -0.48 10.27 -5.80
N ARG A 39 -0.73 10.29 -4.48
CA ARG A 39 0.33 10.26 -3.46
C ARG A 39 1.10 8.95 -3.47
N LEU A 40 0.40 7.82 -3.66
CA LEU A 40 1.03 6.51 -3.79
C LEU A 40 1.98 6.50 -5.00
N GLY A 41 1.53 6.98 -6.15
CA GLY A 41 2.35 7.11 -7.36
C GLY A 41 3.59 7.96 -7.12
N ASN A 42 3.44 9.13 -6.51
CA ASN A 42 4.56 10.02 -6.20
C ASN A 42 5.60 9.35 -5.30
N ILE A 43 5.16 8.61 -4.27
CA ILE A 43 6.07 7.88 -3.37
C ILE A 43 6.78 6.76 -4.12
N LEU A 44 6.06 5.94 -4.88
CA LEU A 44 6.63 4.81 -5.62
C LEU A 44 7.72 5.27 -6.60
N LEU A 45 7.49 6.39 -7.29
CA LEU A 45 8.48 7.01 -8.18
C LEU A 45 9.69 7.52 -7.39
N HIS A 46 9.46 8.25 -6.30
CA HIS A 46 10.53 8.81 -5.47
C HIS A 46 11.41 7.74 -4.83
N THR A 47 10.83 6.60 -4.42
CA THR A 47 11.57 5.49 -3.80
C THR A 47 12.06 4.45 -4.79
N GLY A 48 11.82 4.62 -6.09
CA GLY A 48 12.16 3.62 -7.12
C GLY A 48 11.49 2.26 -6.88
N THR A 49 10.34 2.24 -6.20
CA THR A 49 9.67 1.00 -5.82
C THR A 49 8.66 0.60 -6.91
N HIS A 50 8.82 -0.60 -7.44
CA HIS A 50 7.88 -1.14 -8.43
C HIS A 50 6.56 -1.58 -7.77
N CYS A 51 5.44 -1.08 -8.30
CA CYS A 51 4.10 -1.57 -7.97
C CYS A 51 3.56 -2.37 -9.15
N TYR A 52 3.46 -3.69 -8.98
CA TYR A 52 2.96 -4.58 -10.02
C TYR A 52 1.42 -4.57 -10.13
N ALA A 53 0.72 -4.32 -9.02
CA ALA A 53 -0.74 -4.24 -8.97
C ALA A 53 -1.22 -3.48 -7.72
N TRP A 54 -2.40 -2.88 -7.81
CA TRP A 54 -3.16 -2.33 -6.70
C TRP A 54 -4.67 -2.55 -6.93
N SER A 55 -5.47 -2.59 -5.86
CA SER A 55 -6.93 -2.73 -5.89
C SER A 55 -7.60 -2.03 -4.72
#